data_AF-A0A8J5RJ39-F1
#
_entry.id   AF-A0A8J5RJ39-F1
#
_cell.length_a   1.000
_cell.length_b   1.000
_cell.length_c   1.000
_cell.angle_alpha   90.00
_cell.angle_beta   90.00
_cell.angle_gamma   90.00
#
_symmetry.space_group_name_H-M   'P 1'
#
loop_
_entity.id
_entity.type
_entity.pdbx_description
1 polymer ?
#
loop_
_entity_poly.entity_id
_entity_poly.type
_entity_poly.pdbx_seq_one_letter_code
_entity_poly.pdbx_strand_id
1 'polypeptide(L)'
;MAKGEASSAGGRLAAAGAPDPDATALDPAGTEACRSPRLLFTNLGGEKRFASIVAKRLESLGALTQGDRRAGPSLSAFNYDSTYGKKALTMMYRGILEQDGLPIVPLGCTENQASLQEFITKAKAALVSVGIIRDAIMCDGKNGGKLTGLAPDIQNRLFDLFTSILDIVIQNARNEGQLDSGIIDIKAKSVKMKESPKTVHVDSLSGASTVLFTFTVDRGVTWESANAILEERQKDGAGSSDGGFYESRREWMGQRHFLLAFEGSTKGMYRVIRPAVGEASREMPLVELKSKYRKVSSIDKIGNGWQEEYDASSKQCMHGPKCKLGSYCTVGRRLQEINILGGLILPVWGIVEKALAKQVRQIHKRIRVVRLETTSDNQRIVGLMIPNAAVESVLEGY
;
A
#
# COMPACT_ATOMS: atom_id res chain seq x y z
N MET A 1 26.80 5.80 -73.99
CA MET A 1 27.10 6.31 -72.64
C MET A 1 26.73 5.24 -71.63
N ALA A 2 27.74 4.76 -70.87
CA ALA A 2 27.74 3.80 -69.75
C ALA A 2 26.88 2.51 -69.91
N LYS A 3 27.44 1.36 -70.34
CA LYS A 3 28.20 0.33 -69.55
C LYS A 3 27.44 -0.12 -68.29
N GLY A 4 27.14 -1.39 -68.00
CA GLY A 4 27.59 -2.67 -68.54
C GLY A 4 27.82 -3.66 -67.38
N GLU A 5 27.31 -4.89 -67.52
CA GLU A 5 27.73 -6.17 -66.88
C GLU A 5 27.48 -6.35 -65.36
N ALA A 6 26.70 -7.32 -64.87
CA ALA A 6 26.65 -8.79 -65.03
C ALA A 6 27.50 -9.58 -64.00
N SER A 7 26.77 -10.36 -63.19
CA SER A 7 27.11 -11.67 -62.59
C SER A 7 28.18 -11.78 -61.50
N SER A 8 27.80 -12.30 -60.33
CA SER A 8 28.15 -13.68 -59.94
C SER A 8 27.54 -14.09 -58.60
N ALA A 9 27.15 -15.36 -58.52
CA ALA A 9 26.73 -16.05 -57.31
C ALA A 9 27.95 -16.59 -56.54
N GLY A 10 27.88 -16.60 -55.21
CA GLY A 10 28.85 -17.26 -54.35
C GLY A 10 28.32 -17.38 -52.92
N GLY A 11 27.93 -18.59 -52.51
CA GLY A 11 27.68 -18.90 -51.10
C GLY A 11 28.97 -19.31 -50.38
N ARG A 12 29.08 -18.97 -49.09
CA ARG A 12 29.81 -19.75 -48.07
C ARG A 12 29.52 -19.22 -46.66
N LEU A 13 29.49 -20.17 -45.72
CA LEU A 13 29.28 -20.04 -44.28
C LEU A 13 30.39 -19.26 -43.54
N ALA A 14 29.99 -18.82 -42.33
CA ALA A 14 30.77 -18.60 -41.10
C ALA A 14 31.61 -17.32 -40.94
N ALA A 15 31.22 -16.49 -39.96
CA ALA A 15 32.16 -15.85 -39.03
C ALA A 15 31.42 -15.34 -37.79
N ALA A 16 31.87 -15.79 -36.62
CA ALA A 16 31.48 -15.29 -35.31
C ALA A 16 31.94 -13.82 -35.16
N GLY A 17 31.03 -12.93 -34.76
CA GLY A 17 31.33 -11.55 -34.39
C GLY A 17 31.67 -11.46 -32.91
N ALA A 18 32.89 -10.99 -32.63
CA ALA A 18 33.48 -10.77 -31.31
C ALA A 18 32.70 -9.76 -30.43
N PRO A 19 32.87 -9.80 -29.09
CA PRO A 19 32.18 -8.90 -28.18
C PRO A 19 32.83 -7.50 -28.15
N ASP A 20 31.98 -6.48 -28.03
CA ASP A 20 32.35 -5.06 -27.86
C ASP A 20 33.25 -4.85 -26.61
N PRO A 21 34.35 -4.08 -26.72
CA PRO A 21 35.24 -3.78 -25.62
C PRO A 21 34.89 -2.40 -25.03
N ASP A 22 34.01 -2.35 -24.04
CA ASP A 22 33.91 -1.15 -23.20
C ASP A 22 33.42 -1.44 -21.77
N ALA A 23 34.13 -2.37 -21.11
CA ALA A 23 33.88 -2.77 -19.73
C ALA A 23 35.13 -2.61 -18.86
N THR A 24 35.59 -1.37 -18.63
CA THR A 24 36.45 -1.04 -17.49
C THR A 24 36.37 0.44 -17.14
N ALA A 25 35.46 0.81 -16.24
CA ALA A 25 35.61 2.00 -15.41
C ALA A 25 35.72 1.52 -13.95
N LEU A 26 36.94 1.58 -13.41
CA LEU A 26 37.28 1.34 -12.01
C LEU A 26 37.07 2.64 -11.22
N ASP A 27 36.36 2.57 -10.10
CA ASP A 27 36.25 3.62 -9.08
C ASP A 27 37.33 3.37 -7.99
N PRO A 28 38.11 4.37 -7.53
CA PRO A 28 39.26 4.13 -6.67
C PRO A 28 38.84 4.19 -5.19
N ALA A 29 38.11 3.18 -4.73
CA ALA A 29 37.95 2.88 -3.31
C ALA A 29 37.54 1.41 -3.16
N GLY A 30 38.49 0.56 -2.78
CA GLY A 30 38.36 -0.90 -2.69
C GLY A 30 37.31 -1.38 -1.67
N THR A 31 36.04 -1.23 -2.03
CA THR A 31 34.90 -1.85 -1.36
C THR A 31 34.00 -2.43 -2.45
N GLU A 32 33.96 -3.75 -2.57
CA GLU A 32 33.00 -4.45 -3.41
C GLU A 32 31.58 -4.04 -2.97
N ALA A 33 30.96 -3.16 -3.74
CA ALA A 33 29.52 -2.95 -3.65
C ALA A 33 28.85 -4.27 -4.07
N CYS A 34 28.40 -5.04 -3.09
CA CYS A 34 27.56 -6.21 -3.31
C CYS A 34 26.34 -5.74 -4.13
N ARG A 35 26.37 -5.99 -5.44
CA ARG A 35 25.26 -5.71 -6.34
C ARG A 35 24.05 -6.41 -5.77
N SER A 36 23.04 -5.64 -5.37
CA SER A 36 21.77 -6.19 -4.92
C SER A 36 21.26 -7.17 -5.99
N PRO A 37 20.95 -8.43 -5.64
CA PRO A 37 20.51 -9.41 -6.62
C PRO A 37 19.18 -8.92 -7.21
N ARG A 38 19.23 -8.38 -8.43
CA ARG A 38 18.04 -8.10 -9.24
C ARG A 38 17.52 -9.45 -9.71
N LEU A 39 16.39 -9.86 -9.14
CA LEU A 39 15.66 -11.01 -9.66
C LEU A 39 15.17 -10.66 -11.07
N LEU A 40 15.75 -11.32 -12.08
CA LEU A 40 15.32 -11.25 -13.47
C LEU A 40 14.36 -12.41 -13.72
N PHE A 41 13.13 -12.10 -14.10
CA PHE A 41 12.13 -13.10 -14.50
C PHE A 41 11.62 -12.76 -15.90
N THR A 42 11.35 -13.78 -16.70
CA THR A 42 10.53 -13.64 -17.90
C THR A 42 9.06 -13.47 -17.49
N ASN A 43 8.26 -12.79 -18.31
CA ASN A 43 6.85 -12.53 -17.99
C ASN A 43 5.97 -13.76 -18.26
N LEU A 44 6.31 -14.90 -17.65
CA LEU A 44 5.57 -16.16 -17.73
C LEU A 44 5.03 -16.53 -16.34
N GLY A 45 3.73 -16.87 -16.26
CA GLY A 45 3.07 -17.23 -15.00
C GLY A 45 3.77 -18.35 -14.20
N GLY A 46 4.45 -19.27 -14.90
CA GLY A 46 5.25 -20.34 -14.28
C GLY A 46 6.45 -19.85 -13.47
N GLU A 47 7.15 -18.80 -13.92
CA GLU A 47 8.32 -18.24 -13.22
C GLU A 47 7.91 -17.35 -12.04
N LYS A 48 6.76 -16.67 -12.13
CA LYS A 48 6.20 -15.91 -11.00
C LYS A 48 5.78 -16.84 -9.85
N ARG A 49 5.30 -18.06 -10.15
CA ARG A 49 5.07 -19.09 -9.11
C ARG A 49 6.38 -19.53 -8.45
N PHE A 50 7.46 -19.66 -9.22
CA PHE A 50 8.79 -19.95 -8.67
C PHE A 50 9.27 -18.83 -7.74
N ALA A 51 9.09 -17.57 -8.13
CA ALA A 51 9.38 -16.40 -7.29
C ALA A 51 8.62 -16.43 -5.95
N SER A 52 7.35 -16.88 -5.96
CA SER A 52 6.56 -17.01 -4.71
C SER A 52 7.07 -18.08 -3.75
N ILE A 53 7.58 -19.19 -4.28
CA ILE A 53 8.18 -20.27 -3.48
C ILE A 53 9.51 -19.81 -2.89
N VAL A 54 10.30 -19.08 -3.68
CA VAL A 54 11.57 -18.49 -3.23
C VAL A 54 11.32 -17.43 -2.15
N ALA A 55 10.34 -16.54 -2.35
CA ALA A 55 9.93 -15.53 -1.36
C ALA A 55 9.51 -16.19 -0.03
N LYS A 56 8.70 -17.25 -0.09
CA LYS A 56 8.27 -18.01 1.11
C LYS A 56 9.45 -18.67 1.84
N ARG A 57 10.41 -19.25 1.11
CA ARG A 57 11.62 -19.84 1.72
C ARG A 57 12.51 -18.78 2.37
N LEU A 58 12.69 -17.63 1.72
CA LEU A 58 13.47 -16.51 2.27
C LEU A 58 12.79 -15.88 3.51
N GLU A 59 11.46 -15.83 3.51
CA GLU A 59 10.65 -15.41 4.68
C GLU A 59 10.79 -16.38 5.84
N SER A 60 10.69 -17.69 5.60
CA SER A 60 10.87 -18.73 6.61
C SER A 60 12.30 -18.80 7.17
N LEU A 61 13.31 -18.37 6.39
CA LEU A 61 14.72 -18.34 6.82
C LEU A 61 15.07 -17.08 7.63
N GLY A 62 14.11 -16.18 7.89
CA GLY A 62 14.34 -14.95 8.68
C GLY A 62 15.08 -13.85 7.92
N ALA A 63 15.45 -14.06 6.66
CA ALA A 63 16.13 -13.06 5.81
C ALA A 63 15.23 -11.87 5.44
N LEU A 64 13.92 -11.98 5.70
CA LEU A 64 12.89 -11.00 5.34
C LEU A 64 12.42 -10.12 6.51
N THR A 65 13.00 -10.27 7.70
CA THR A 65 12.64 -9.39 8.81
C THR A 65 13.12 -7.98 8.50
N GLN A 66 12.21 -7.01 8.44
CA GLN A 66 12.49 -5.59 8.16
C GLN A 66 13.38 -4.88 9.21
N GLY A 67 14.08 -5.63 10.05
CA GLY A 67 15.01 -5.13 11.05
C GLY A 67 16.41 -4.82 10.51
N ASP A 68 16.83 -5.40 9.37
CA ASP A 68 18.14 -5.11 8.77
C ASP A 68 18.03 -3.94 7.77
N ARG A 69 18.83 -2.88 7.98
CA ARG A 69 18.94 -1.72 7.07
C ARG A 69 19.43 -2.09 5.66
N ARG A 70 19.98 -3.29 5.48
CA ARG A 70 20.44 -3.83 4.20
C ARG A 70 19.38 -4.65 3.46
N ALA A 71 18.21 -4.88 4.08
CA ALA A 71 17.12 -5.60 3.43
C ALA A 71 16.57 -4.77 2.25
N GLY A 72 16.61 -5.35 1.05
CA GLY A 72 15.99 -4.78 -0.15
C GLY A 72 14.45 -4.72 -0.05
N PRO A 73 13.75 -4.33 -1.14
CA PRO A 73 12.29 -4.29 -1.14
C PRO A 73 11.69 -5.64 -0.71
N SER A 74 10.68 -5.58 0.16
CA SER A 74 10.04 -6.76 0.75
C SER A 74 9.53 -7.73 -0.33
N LEU A 75 10.01 -8.97 -0.31
CA LEU A 75 9.54 -10.03 -1.22
C LEU A 75 8.13 -10.54 -0.87
N SER A 76 7.50 -10.01 0.19
CA SER A 76 6.11 -10.33 0.55
C SER A 76 5.11 -10.03 -0.57
N ALA A 77 5.42 -9.09 -1.47
CA ALA A 77 4.64 -8.81 -2.67
C ALA A 77 4.51 -10.02 -3.63
N PHE A 78 5.44 -10.98 -3.53
CA PHE A 78 5.43 -12.22 -4.31
C PHE A 78 4.89 -13.41 -3.51
N ASN A 79 4.50 -13.24 -2.24
CA ASN A 79 3.94 -14.33 -1.43
C ASN A 79 2.44 -14.53 -1.73
N TYR A 80 2.16 -15.30 -2.78
CA TYR A 80 0.80 -15.66 -3.20
C TYR A 80 0.13 -16.72 -2.31
N ASP A 81 0.86 -17.37 -1.39
CA ASP A 81 0.33 -18.34 -0.43
C ASP A 81 -0.03 -17.67 0.92
N SER A 82 -0.58 -16.46 0.83
CA SER A 82 -1.13 -15.72 1.97
C SER A 82 -2.65 -15.96 2.10
N THR A 83 -3.23 -15.58 3.25
CA THR A 83 -4.70 -15.57 3.42
C THR A 83 -5.38 -14.69 2.35
N TYR A 84 -4.72 -13.60 1.94
CA TYR A 84 -5.15 -12.73 0.86
C TYR A 84 -5.05 -13.41 -0.51
N GLY A 85 -3.97 -14.14 -0.78
CA GLY A 85 -3.81 -14.97 -1.97
C GLY A 85 -4.94 -16.00 -2.11
N LYS A 86 -5.26 -16.72 -1.04
CA LYS A 86 -6.38 -17.70 -1.01
C LYS A 86 -7.75 -17.02 -1.22
N LYS A 87 -7.97 -15.86 -0.62
CA LYS A 87 -9.20 -15.06 -0.82
C LYS A 87 -9.32 -14.58 -2.27
N ALA A 88 -8.25 -14.04 -2.85
CA ALA A 88 -8.21 -13.59 -4.24
C ALA A 88 -8.44 -14.73 -5.23
N LEU A 89 -7.83 -15.89 -4.97
CA LEU A 89 -8.03 -17.10 -5.77
C LEU A 89 -9.49 -17.59 -5.72
N THR A 90 -10.11 -17.55 -4.53
CA THR A 90 -11.52 -17.92 -4.36
C THR A 90 -12.43 -16.98 -5.14
N MET A 91 -12.19 -15.67 -5.08
CA MET A 91 -12.93 -14.66 -5.85
C MET A 91 -12.76 -14.86 -7.36
N MET A 92 -11.55 -15.16 -7.82
CA MET A 92 -11.28 -15.47 -9.22
C MET A 92 -12.06 -16.71 -9.69
N TYR A 93 -12.01 -17.82 -8.94
CA TYR A 93 -12.74 -19.03 -9.32
C TYR A 93 -14.25 -18.83 -9.34
N ARG A 94 -14.82 -18.15 -8.33
CA ARG A 94 -16.25 -17.85 -8.31
C ARG A 94 -16.68 -16.96 -9.47
N GLY A 95 -15.83 -15.99 -9.83
CA GLY A 95 -16.05 -15.14 -11.00
C GLY A 95 -15.98 -15.90 -12.33
N ILE A 96 -15.00 -16.80 -12.49
CA ILE A 96 -14.88 -17.65 -13.69
C ILE A 96 -16.02 -18.66 -13.76
N LEU A 97 -16.48 -19.20 -12.62
CA LEU A 97 -17.62 -20.11 -12.53
C LEU A 97 -18.97 -19.40 -12.65
N GLU A 98 -18.98 -18.08 -12.82
CA GLU A 98 -20.20 -17.25 -12.88
C GLU A 98 -21.12 -17.38 -11.65
N GLN A 99 -20.55 -17.74 -10.49
CA GLN A 99 -21.26 -17.79 -9.22
C GLN A 99 -21.38 -16.40 -8.59
N ASP A 100 -20.35 -15.57 -8.77
CA ASP A 100 -20.27 -14.18 -8.33
C ASP A 100 -19.78 -13.31 -9.49
N GLY A 101 -20.07 -12.00 -9.46
CA GLY A 101 -19.50 -11.07 -10.44
C GLY A 101 -17.98 -10.89 -10.26
N LEU A 102 -17.24 -10.82 -11.37
CA LEU A 102 -15.81 -10.50 -11.30
C LEU A 102 -15.61 -9.05 -10.78
N PRO A 103 -14.73 -8.84 -9.79
CA PRO A 103 -14.50 -7.51 -9.22
C PRO A 103 -13.74 -6.56 -10.15
N ILE A 104 -13.13 -7.10 -11.22
CA ILE A 104 -12.35 -6.37 -12.22
C ILE A 104 -12.46 -7.05 -13.57
N VAL A 105 -12.45 -6.24 -14.64
CA VAL A 105 -12.41 -6.72 -16.02
C VAL A 105 -10.99 -7.24 -16.32
N PRO A 106 -10.82 -8.49 -16.81
CA PRO A 106 -9.52 -9.02 -17.17
C PRO A 106 -8.81 -8.16 -18.22
N LEU A 107 -7.49 -8.02 -18.09
CA LEU A 107 -6.65 -7.29 -19.05
C LEU A 107 -6.83 -7.85 -20.48
N GLY A 108 -7.03 -6.95 -21.45
CA GLY A 108 -7.29 -7.29 -22.85
C GLY A 108 -8.76 -7.57 -23.21
N CYS A 109 -9.69 -7.53 -22.24
CA CYS A 109 -11.11 -7.46 -22.53
C CYS A 109 -11.53 -5.99 -22.63
N THR A 110 -12.34 -5.64 -23.63
CA THR A 110 -13.02 -4.34 -23.69
C THR A 110 -14.24 -4.37 -22.77
N GLU A 111 -14.84 -3.22 -22.44
CA GLU A 111 -16.10 -3.15 -21.66
C GLU A 111 -17.27 -3.91 -22.33
N ASN A 112 -17.08 -4.42 -23.55
CA ASN A 112 -18.04 -5.24 -24.26
C ASN A 112 -18.19 -6.63 -23.61
N GLN A 113 -19.42 -6.96 -23.19
CA GLN A 113 -19.80 -8.24 -22.59
C GLN A 113 -19.34 -9.47 -23.40
N ALA A 114 -19.26 -9.38 -24.72
CA ALA A 114 -18.84 -10.47 -25.59
C ALA A 114 -17.38 -10.93 -25.36
N SER A 115 -16.45 -9.98 -25.19
CA SER A 115 -15.02 -10.30 -25.00
C SER A 115 -14.75 -10.93 -23.62
N LEU A 116 -15.51 -10.49 -22.61
CA LEU A 116 -15.47 -11.04 -21.27
C LEU A 116 -16.01 -12.48 -21.24
N GLN A 117 -17.13 -12.72 -21.92
CA GLN A 117 -17.76 -14.03 -22.01
C GLN A 117 -16.89 -15.05 -22.77
N GLU A 118 -16.22 -14.61 -23.84
CA GLU A 118 -15.25 -15.44 -24.56
C GLU A 118 -14.07 -15.85 -23.65
N PHE A 119 -13.54 -14.89 -22.87
CA PHE A 119 -12.48 -15.18 -21.90
C PHE A 119 -12.94 -16.15 -20.81
N ILE A 120 -14.13 -15.94 -20.22
CA ILE A 120 -14.70 -16.82 -19.18
C ILE A 120 -14.85 -18.25 -19.74
N THR A 121 -15.36 -18.39 -20.96
CA THR A 121 -15.53 -19.70 -21.61
C THR A 121 -14.20 -20.41 -21.80
N LYS A 122 -13.18 -19.71 -22.32
CA LYS A 122 -11.82 -20.23 -22.47
C LYS A 122 -11.17 -20.58 -21.12
N ALA A 123 -11.39 -19.76 -20.10
CA ALA A 123 -10.92 -19.97 -18.74
C ALA A 123 -11.55 -21.20 -18.07
N LYS A 124 -12.87 -21.40 -18.21
CA LYS A 124 -13.57 -22.60 -17.72
C LYS A 124 -13.02 -23.86 -18.39
N ALA A 125 -12.95 -23.88 -19.73
CA ALA A 125 -12.41 -25.02 -20.48
C ALA A 125 -10.96 -25.35 -20.09
N ALA A 126 -10.14 -24.31 -19.90
CA ALA A 126 -8.78 -24.43 -19.38
C ALA A 126 -8.74 -25.11 -18.01
N LEU A 127 -9.53 -24.63 -17.04
CA LEU A 127 -9.55 -25.13 -15.67
C LEU A 127 -10.09 -26.57 -15.55
N VAL A 128 -11.04 -26.95 -16.40
CA VAL A 128 -11.54 -28.33 -16.53
C VAL A 128 -10.47 -29.24 -17.13
N SER A 129 -9.79 -28.80 -18.20
CA SER A 129 -8.72 -29.55 -18.86
C SER A 129 -7.56 -29.89 -17.91
N VAL A 130 -7.18 -28.96 -17.04
CA VAL A 130 -6.16 -29.22 -16.02
C VAL A 130 -6.68 -29.90 -14.75
N GLY A 131 -7.98 -30.23 -14.69
CA GLY A 131 -8.60 -30.94 -13.57
C GLY A 131 -8.70 -30.14 -12.27
N ILE A 132 -8.60 -28.82 -12.33
CA ILE A 132 -8.75 -27.94 -11.16
C ILE A 132 -10.23 -27.80 -10.78
N ILE A 133 -11.12 -27.78 -11.78
CA ILE A 133 -12.57 -27.71 -11.60
C ILE A 133 -13.18 -29.00 -12.15
N ARG A 134 -14.11 -29.58 -11.39
CA ARG A 134 -14.94 -30.70 -11.86
C ARG A 134 -16.29 -30.13 -12.25
N ASP A 135 -16.57 -30.08 -13.55
CA ASP A 135 -17.92 -29.78 -14.02
C ASP A 135 -18.72 -31.09 -14.07
N ALA A 136 -19.90 -31.13 -13.46
CA ALA A 136 -20.77 -32.31 -13.48
C ALA A 136 -21.47 -32.52 -14.83
N ILE A 137 -21.40 -31.54 -15.74
CA ILE A 137 -22.19 -31.48 -16.98
C ILE A 137 -21.40 -31.96 -18.22
N MET A 138 -20.09 -32.18 -18.11
CA MET A 138 -19.25 -32.67 -19.21
C MET A 138 -18.75 -34.08 -18.91
N CYS A 139 -19.68 -35.02 -18.74
CA CYS A 139 -19.40 -36.45 -18.77
C CYS A 139 -20.20 -37.07 -19.91
N ASP A 140 -19.81 -36.75 -21.14
CA ASP A 140 -19.98 -37.73 -22.20
C ASP A 140 -18.87 -37.60 -23.24
N GLY A 141 -18.22 -38.73 -23.53
CA GLY A 141 -17.28 -38.86 -24.64
C GLY A 141 -15.81 -38.59 -24.33
N LYS A 142 -15.09 -39.66 -23.97
CA LYS A 142 -13.71 -39.98 -24.41
C LYS A 142 -12.76 -38.79 -24.62
N ASN A 143 -11.92 -38.52 -23.62
CA ASN A 143 -10.47 -38.71 -23.73
C ASN A 143 -9.79 -38.38 -22.40
N GLY A 144 -9.29 -39.42 -21.73
CA GLY A 144 -8.25 -39.28 -20.72
C GLY A 144 -6.97 -38.78 -21.38
N GLY A 145 -6.86 -37.46 -21.52
CA GLY A 145 -5.66 -36.78 -21.98
C GLY A 145 -4.97 -36.09 -20.83
N LYS A 146 -4.20 -36.83 -20.03
CA LYS A 146 -3.16 -36.24 -19.18
C LYS A 146 -2.04 -35.77 -20.10
N LEU A 147 -2.16 -34.62 -20.77
CA LEU A 147 -1.08 -34.11 -21.62
C LEU A 147 -1.15 -32.59 -21.81
N THR A 148 -0.03 -31.95 -21.46
CA THR A 148 0.42 -30.58 -21.77
C THR A 148 -0.30 -29.44 -21.06
N GLY A 149 0.51 -28.61 -20.37
CA GLY A 149 0.03 -27.45 -19.63
C GLY A 149 -0.75 -26.48 -20.51
N LEU A 150 -1.57 -25.66 -19.87
CA LEU A 150 -2.35 -24.60 -20.51
C LEU A 150 -1.50 -23.79 -21.49
N ALA A 151 -2.08 -23.34 -22.60
CA ALA A 151 -1.39 -22.43 -23.52
C ALA A 151 -0.83 -21.21 -22.74
N PRO A 152 0.41 -20.75 -23.00
CA PRO A 152 1.02 -19.65 -22.26
C PRO A 152 0.12 -18.40 -22.19
N ASP A 153 -0.62 -18.12 -23.26
CA ASP A 153 -1.55 -16.99 -23.34
C ASP A 153 -2.67 -17.08 -22.30
N ILE A 154 -3.34 -18.25 -22.17
CA ILE A 154 -4.43 -18.40 -21.19
C ILE A 154 -3.88 -18.47 -19.76
N GLN A 155 -2.69 -19.05 -19.55
CA GLN A 155 -2.02 -19.03 -18.24
C GLN A 155 -1.72 -17.61 -17.79
N ASN A 156 -1.12 -16.81 -18.67
CA ASN A 156 -0.76 -15.43 -18.35
C ASN A 156 -2.00 -14.59 -18.10
N ARG A 157 -3.06 -14.72 -18.91
CA ARG A 157 -4.31 -13.98 -18.68
C ARG A 157 -5.02 -14.37 -17.40
N LEU A 158 -5.04 -15.66 -17.04
CA LEU A 158 -5.56 -16.13 -15.75
C LEU A 158 -4.74 -15.59 -14.58
N PHE A 159 -3.42 -15.58 -14.72
CA PHE A 159 -2.53 -15.06 -13.70
C PHE A 159 -2.64 -13.54 -13.54
N ASP A 160 -2.77 -12.80 -14.64
CA ASP A 160 -2.97 -11.35 -14.63
C ASP A 160 -4.29 -10.99 -13.93
N LEU A 161 -5.37 -11.74 -14.22
CA LEU A 161 -6.63 -11.62 -13.50
C LEU A 161 -6.45 -11.90 -12.00
N PHE A 162 -5.77 -12.99 -11.64
CA PHE A 162 -5.47 -13.30 -10.23
C PHE A 162 -4.72 -12.17 -9.54
N THR A 163 -3.64 -11.65 -10.15
CA THR A 163 -2.84 -10.57 -9.55
C THR A 163 -3.62 -9.28 -9.39
N SER A 164 -4.48 -8.94 -10.36
CA SER A 164 -5.35 -7.77 -10.28
C SER A 164 -6.38 -7.89 -9.16
N ILE A 165 -6.98 -9.07 -8.98
CA ILE A 165 -7.88 -9.36 -7.85
C ILE A 165 -7.11 -9.33 -6.52
N LEU A 166 -5.91 -9.89 -6.48
CA LEU A 166 -5.06 -9.89 -5.30
C LEU A 166 -4.69 -8.47 -4.88
N ASP A 167 -4.37 -7.59 -5.83
CA ASP A 167 -4.11 -6.18 -5.55
C ASP A 167 -5.33 -5.51 -4.92
N ILE A 168 -6.55 -5.76 -5.44
CA ILE A 168 -7.79 -5.25 -4.83
C ILE A 168 -7.96 -5.79 -3.41
N VAL A 169 -7.74 -7.09 -3.18
CA VAL A 169 -7.86 -7.72 -1.87
C VAL A 169 -6.84 -7.15 -0.88
N ILE A 170 -5.58 -6.97 -1.30
CA ILE A 170 -4.51 -6.38 -0.48
C ILE A 170 -4.81 -4.91 -0.21
N GLN A 171 -5.26 -4.14 -1.19
CA GLN A 171 -5.64 -2.73 -1.00
C GLN A 171 -6.82 -2.61 -0.04
N ASN A 172 -7.83 -3.46 -0.17
CA ASN A 172 -8.94 -3.52 0.78
C ASN A 172 -8.45 -3.91 2.17
N ALA A 173 -7.56 -4.89 2.29
CA ALA A 173 -6.96 -5.28 3.56
C ALA A 173 -6.11 -4.15 4.17
N ARG A 174 -5.38 -3.37 3.36
CA ARG A 174 -4.67 -2.16 3.81
C ARG A 174 -5.65 -1.10 4.31
N ASN A 175 -6.72 -0.85 3.55
CA ASN A 175 -7.77 0.11 3.90
C ASN A 175 -8.48 -0.27 5.20
N GLU A 176 -8.73 -1.56 5.41
CA GLU A 176 -9.33 -2.11 6.62
C GLU A 176 -8.34 -2.24 7.79
N GLY A 177 -7.07 -1.91 7.58
CA GLY A 177 -6.00 -2.05 8.57
C GLY A 177 -5.69 -3.51 8.94
N GLN A 178 -6.05 -4.45 8.06
CA GLN A 178 -5.84 -5.87 8.22
C GLN A 178 -4.49 -6.36 7.71
N LEU A 179 -3.80 -5.62 6.84
CA LEU A 179 -2.48 -6.02 6.38
C LEU A 179 -1.43 -5.74 7.48
N ASP A 180 -0.76 -6.78 7.97
CA ASP A 180 0.39 -6.59 8.85
C ASP A 180 1.51 -5.91 8.05
N SER A 181 1.79 -4.67 8.40
CA SER A 181 2.70 -3.79 7.67
C SER A 181 4.11 -3.78 8.30
N GLY A 182 4.35 -4.62 9.32
CA GLY A 182 5.57 -4.56 10.10
C GLY A 182 5.63 -3.31 10.99
N ILE A 183 6.81 -2.69 11.09
CA ILE A 183 7.02 -1.49 11.90
C ILE A 183 6.47 -0.27 11.16
N ILE A 184 5.48 0.40 11.75
CA ILE A 184 4.86 1.59 11.18
C ILE A 184 5.62 2.84 11.61
N ASP A 185 6.15 3.58 10.64
CA ASP A 185 6.76 4.88 10.88
C ASP A 185 5.70 5.97 11.04
N ILE A 186 5.62 6.56 12.24
CA ILE A 186 4.77 7.71 12.49
C ILE A 186 5.46 8.96 11.97
N LYS A 187 5.07 9.36 10.76
CA LYS A 187 5.47 10.63 10.16
C LYS A 187 4.50 11.74 10.60
N ALA A 188 5.07 12.84 11.09
CA ALA A 188 4.34 14.02 11.52
C ALA A 188 5.24 15.26 11.48
N LYS A 189 4.65 16.45 11.44
CA LYS A 189 5.41 17.71 11.43
C LYS A 189 5.93 18.06 12.81
N SER A 190 5.15 17.78 13.85
CA SER A 190 5.57 17.96 15.23
C SER A 190 5.14 16.77 16.06
N VAL A 191 6.06 16.28 16.88
CA VAL A 191 5.84 15.22 17.84
C VAL A 191 6.42 15.69 19.16
N LYS A 192 5.54 15.87 20.14
CA LYS A 192 5.89 16.35 21.48
C LYS A 192 5.43 15.36 22.53
N MET A 193 6.28 15.09 23.51
CA MET A 193 5.89 14.30 24.67
C MET A 193 4.87 15.10 25.49
N LYS A 194 3.71 14.50 25.78
CA LYS A 194 2.61 15.17 26.49
C LYS A 194 2.83 15.19 27.99
N GLU A 195 3.32 14.09 28.53
CA GLU A 195 3.52 13.84 29.96
C GLU A 195 4.76 12.97 30.18
N SER A 196 5.29 12.96 31.40
CA SER A 196 6.43 12.11 31.72
C SER A 196 6.07 10.64 31.50
N PRO A 197 7.01 9.82 30.99
CA PRO A 197 6.74 8.41 30.73
C PRO A 197 6.31 7.68 32.00
N LYS A 198 5.28 6.84 31.90
CA LYS A 198 4.72 6.09 33.04
C LYS A 198 5.26 4.67 33.03
N THR A 199 5.89 4.24 34.12
CA THR A 199 6.34 2.85 34.27
C THR A 199 5.13 1.94 34.47
N VAL A 200 4.98 0.96 33.59
CA VAL A 200 3.90 -0.04 33.63
C VAL A 200 4.33 -1.26 34.43
N HIS A 201 5.56 -1.71 34.23
CA HIS A 201 6.10 -2.90 34.87
C HIS A 201 7.62 -2.77 35.01
N VAL A 202 8.19 -3.39 36.04
CA VAL A 202 9.64 -3.55 36.19
C VAL A 202 9.91 -5.03 36.43
N ASP A 203 10.69 -5.63 35.55
CA ASP A 203 11.00 -7.04 35.64
C ASP A 203 11.93 -7.30 36.82
N SER A 204 11.50 -8.19 37.72
CA SER A 204 12.20 -8.48 38.99
C SER A 204 13.58 -9.12 38.80
N LEU A 205 13.83 -9.78 37.67
CA LEU A 205 15.09 -10.49 37.39
C LEU A 205 16.12 -9.59 36.71
N SER A 206 15.70 -8.80 35.72
CA SER A 206 16.58 -7.95 34.91
C SER A 206 16.61 -6.48 35.35
N GLY A 207 15.65 -6.03 36.16
CA GLY A 207 15.44 -4.62 36.48
C GLY A 207 14.96 -3.78 35.28
N ALA A 208 14.72 -4.41 34.12
CA ALA A 208 14.28 -3.72 32.92
C ALA A 208 12.83 -3.23 33.09
N SER A 209 12.59 -1.98 32.69
CA SER A 209 11.27 -1.36 32.81
C SER A 209 10.49 -1.42 31.50
N THR A 210 9.19 -1.67 31.60
CA THR A 210 8.20 -1.40 30.57
C THR A 210 7.62 -0.02 30.82
N VAL A 211 7.65 0.86 29.82
CA VAL A 211 7.30 2.26 29.98
C VAL A 211 6.30 2.69 28.91
N LEU A 212 5.24 3.35 29.32
CA LEU A 212 4.25 3.97 28.46
C LEU A 212 4.62 5.43 28.20
N PHE A 213 4.78 5.77 26.93
CA PHE A 213 5.04 7.12 26.45
C PHE A 213 3.79 7.69 25.79
N THR A 214 3.37 8.89 26.20
CA THR A 214 2.24 9.61 25.60
C THR A 214 2.76 10.78 24.76
N PHE A 215 2.46 10.77 23.46
CA PHE A 215 2.83 11.83 22.52
C PHE A 215 1.61 12.57 22.00
N THR A 216 1.77 13.88 21.82
CA THR A 216 0.90 14.70 20.98
C THR A 216 1.55 14.84 19.61
N VAL A 217 0.86 14.36 18.59
CA VAL A 217 1.31 14.32 17.20
C VAL A 217 0.49 15.30 16.37
N ASP A 218 1.17 16.23 15.69
CA ASP A 218 0.59 17.19 14.76
C ASP A 218 0.95 16.80 13.32
N ARG A 219 -0.06 16.40 12.54
CA ARG A 219 0.07 16.08 11.10
C ARG A 219 -0.48 17.18 10.20
N GLY A 220 -0.86 18.31 10.77
CA GLY A 220 -1.48 19.38 10.02
C GLY A 220 -0.54 19.99 8.99
N VAL A 221 -1.15 20.58 7.96
CA VAL A 221 -0.43 21.32 6.92
C VAL A 221 -0.91 22.75 6.98
N THR A 222 -0.02 23.69 7.30
CA THR A 222 -0.33 25.13 7.27
C THR A 222 -0.56 25.59 5.83
N TRP A 223 -1.22 26.73 5.67
CA TRP A 223 -1.46 27.32 4.37
C TRP A 223 -0.17 27.55 3.58
N GLU A 224 0.86 28.10 4.22
CA GLU A 224 2.15 28.41 3.59
C GLU A 224 2.82 27.13 3.08
N SER A 225 2.76 26.06 3.88
CA SER A 225 3.31 24.77 3.49
C SER A 225 2.53 24.14 2.33
N ALA A 226 1.20 24.26 2.32
CA ALA A 226 0.39 23.76 1.21
C ALA A 226 0.66 24.55 -0.09
N ASN A 227 0.79 25.88 0.02
CA ASN A 227 1.10 26.73 -1.11
C ASN A 227 2.48 26.44 -1.68
N ALA A 228 3.50 26.28 -0.80
CA ALA A 228 4.85 25.91 -1.21
C ALA A 228 4.89 24.56 -1.96
N ILE A 229 4.13 23.54 -1.49
CA ILE A 229 4.01 22.25 -2.18
C ILE A 229 3.45 22.41 -3.60
N LEU A 230 2.45 23.27 -3.78
CA LEU A 230 1.88 23.52 -5.10
C LEU A 230 2.87 24.24 -6.01
N GLU A 231 3.57 25.27 -5.51
CA GLU A 231 4.56 26.03 -6.28
C GLU A 231 5.75 25.18 -6.74
N GLU A 232 6.29 24.32 -5.86
CA GLU A 232 7.38 23.40 -6.20
C GLU A 232 6.97 22.46 -7.35
N ARG A 233 5.75 21.90 -7.27
CA ARG A 233 5.22 20.99 -8.29
C ARG A 233 4.92 21.67 -9.62
N GLN A 234 4.55 22.95 -9.59
CA GLN A 234 4.37 23.73 -10.82
C GLN A 234 5.71 23.99 -11.52
N LYS A 235 6.80 24.20 -10.76
CA LYS A 235 8.16 24.39 -11.30
C LYS A 235 8.71 23.12 -11.95
N ASP A 236 8.39 21.95 -11.40
CA ASP A 236 8.85 20.66 -11.91
C ASP A 236 8.21 20.23 -13.26
N GLY A 237 7.31 21.03 -13.83
CA GLY A 237 6.65 20.71 -15.11
C GLY A 237 5.69 19.51 -15.06
N ALA A 238 5.52 18.89 -13.88
CA ALA A 238 4.63 17.76 -13.63
C ALA A 238 3.18 18.18 -13.29
N GLY A 239 2.83 19.44 -13.54
CA GLY A 239 1.52 20.01 -13.24
C GLY A 239 0.44 19.50 -14.19
N SER A 240 -0.35 18.52 -13.74
CA SER A 240 -1.65 18.21 -14.34
C SER A 240 -2.53 19.47 -14.35
N SER A 241 -3.30 19.73 -15.42
CA SER A 241 -4.22 20.88 -15.49
C SER A 241 -5.27 20.86 -14.37
N ASP A 242 -5.56 19.67 -13.87
CA ASP A 242 -6.47 19.40 -12.75
C ASP A 242 -5.74 19.40 -11.38
N GLY A 243 -4.46 19.76 -11.31
CA GLY A 243 -3.75 19.98 -10.05
C GLY A 243 -4.10 21.35 -9.43
N GLY A 244 -4.34 21.41 -8.13
CA GLY A 244 -4.55 22.66 -7.40
C GLY A 244 -5.42 22.53 -6.15
N PHE A 245 -5.92 23.68 -5.68
CA PHE A 245 -6.78 23.77 -4.51
C PHE A 245 -8.26 23.62 -4.84
N TYR A 246 -8.97 22.99 -3.91
CA TYR A 246 -10.36 22.58 -4.05
C TYR A 246 -11.15 22.91 -2.78
N GLU A 247 -12.41 23.30 -2.98
CA GLU A 247 -13.42 23.54 -1.95
C GLU A 247 -14.56 22.54 -2.12
N SER A 248 -15.11 22.01 -1.04
CA SER A 248 -16.26 21.11 -1.09
C SER A 248 -17.48 21.79 -1.71
N ARG A 249 -18.14 21.12 -2.67
CA ARG A 249 -19.35 21.67 -3.33
C ARG A 249 -20.53 21.82 -2.38
N ARG A 250 -20.62 20.93 -1.39
CA ARG A 250 -21.66 20.94 -0.37
C ARG A 250 -21.01 21.28 0.96
N GLU A 251 -21.71 22.08 1.75
CA GLU A 251 -21.43 22.16 3.17
C GLU A 251 -21.82 20.82 3.79
N TRP A 252 -20.86 20.19 4.46
CA TRP A 252 -21.13 19.00 5.22
C TRP A 252 -20.54 19.17 6.61
N MET A 253 -21.31 18.78 7.62
CA MET A 253 -20.93 18.93 9.03
C MET A 253 -20.77 20.39 9.47
N GLY A 254 -21.47 21.31 8.81
CA GLY A 254 -21.61 22.72 9.21
C GLY A 254 -20.57 23.67 8.63
N GLN A 255 -19.69 23.20 7.75
CA GLN A 255 -18.70 24.03 7.07
C GLN A 255 -18.36 23.49 5.68
N ARG A 256 -17.64 24.30 4.90
CA ARG A 256 -16.98 23.85 3.67
C ARG A 256 -15.57 23.43 3.99
N HIS A 257 -15.12 22.38 3.32
CA HIS A 257 -13.79 21.80 3.53
C HIS A 257 -12.88 22.10 2.36
N PHE A 258 -11.61 22.32 2.66
CA PHE A 258 -10.57 22.63 1.69
C PHE A 258 -9.59 21.47 1.57
N LEU A 259 -9.06 21.28 0.36
CA LEU A 259 -7.99 20.34 0.10
C LEU A 259 -7.12 20.77 -1.06
N LEU A 260 -5.90 20.27 -1.07
CA LEU A 260 -4.95 20.38 -2.18
C LEU A 260 -4.91 19.01 -2.86
N ALA A 261 -5.14 18.98 -4.17
CA ALA A 261 -5.08 17.76 -4.96
C ALA A 261 -4.09 17.90 -6.12
N PHE A 262 -3.31 16.86 -6.35
CA PHE A 262 -2.42 16.76 -7.50
C PHE A 262 -2.37 15.33 -8.00
N GLU A 263 -2.06 15.17 -9.28
CA GLU A 263 -2.01 13.86 -9.91
C GLU A 263 -0.89 13.02 -9.27
N GLY A 264 -1.24 11.80 -8.89
CA GLY A 264 -0.33 10.83 -8.30
C GLY A 264 0.53 10.15 -9.37
N SER A 265 1.10 9.00 -9.01
CA SER A 265 1.90 8.22 -9.96
C SER A 265 1.04 7.55 -11.03
N THR A 266 -0.23 7.31 -10.73
CA THR A 266 -1.20 6.70 -11.65
C THR A 266 -2.06 7.81 -12.27
N LYS A 267 -2.13 7.84 -13.61
CA LYS A 267 -2.93 8.82 -14.33
C LYS A 267 -4.40 8.77 -13.89
N GLY A 268 -4.99 9.92 -13.60
CA GLY A 268 -6.38 10.04 -13.14
C GLY A 268 -6.60 9.73 -11.65
N MET A 269 -5.57 9.38 -10.90
CA MET A 269 -5.61 9.22 -9.44
C MET A 269 -4.90 10.40 -8.79
N TYR A 270 -5.55 11.04 -7.81
CA TYR A 270 -5.07 12.28 -7.21
C TYR A 270 -4.70 12.06 -5.75
N ARG A 271 -3.50 12.49 -5.38
CA ARG A 271 -3.08 12.61 -3.98
C ARG A 271 -3.76 13.81 -3.38
N VAL A 272 -4.33 13.63 -2.19
CA VAL A 272 -5.14 14.64 -1.52
C VAL A 272 -4.48 15.02 -0.21
N ILE A 273 -4.19 16.30 -0.03
CA ILE A 273 -3.68 16.88 1.20
C ILE A 273 -4.78 17.71 1.84
N ARG A 274 -5.03 17.48 3.13
CA ARG A 274 -6.02 18.22 3.93
C ARG A 274 -5.33 19.06 5.03
N PRO A 275 -5.92 20.19 5.44
CA PRO A 275 -5.36 21.04 6.50
C PRO A 275 -5.09 20.28 7.79
N ALA A 276 -6.04 19.43 8.23
CA ALA A 276 -5.98 18.76 9.52
C ALA A 276 -5.03 17.55 9.56
N VAL A 277 -5.04 16.71 8.53
CA VAL A 277 -4.40 15.37 8.57
C VAL A 277 -3.21 15.23 7.61
N GLY A 278 -2.99 16.22 6.75
CA GLY A 278 -1.97 16.16 5.70
C GLY A 278 -2.37 15.24 4.55
N GLU A 279 -1.39 14.58 3.95
CA GLU A 279 -1.58 13.68 2.80
C GLU A 279 -2.40 12.45 3.19
N ALA A 280 -3.48 12.22 2.45
CA ALA A 280 -4.34 11.08 2.63
C ALA A 280 -3.64 9.80 2.13
N SER A 281 -3.81 8.69 2.86
CA SER A 281 -3.24 7.40 2.48
C SER A 281 -3.82 6.84 1.17
N ARG A 282 -5.04 7.27 0.79
CA ARG A 282 -5.73 6.83 -0.42
C ARG A 282 -5.77 7.96 -1.44
N GLU A 283 -5.34 7.66 -2.65
CA GLU A 283 -5.54 8.52 -3.82
C GLU A 283 -7.03 8.53 -4.22
N MET A 284 -7.52 9.70 -4.64
CA MET A 284 -8.89 9.94 -5.04
C MET A 284 -8.99 9.95 -6.57
N PRO A 285 -9.91 9.18 -7.18
CA PRO A 285 -10.13 9.26 -8.63
C PRO A 285 -10.60 10.66 -9.05
N LEU A 286 -10.18 11.12 -10.23
CA LEU A 286 -10.57 12.42 -10.76
C LEU A 286 -12.09 12.64 -10.82
N VAL A 287 -12.84 11.60 -11.16
CA VAL A 287 -14.31 11.62 -11.22
C VAL A 287 -14.90 11.92 -9.84
N GLU A 288 -14.37 11.29 -8.80
CA GLU A 288 -14.81 11.51 -7.42
C GLU A 288 -14.43 12.93 -6.95
N LEU A 289 -13.21 13.37 -7.25
CA LEU A 289 -12.71 14.70 -6.91
C LEU A 289 -13.60 15.80 -7.53
N LYS A 290 -13.86 15.72 -8.84
CA LYS A 290 -14.71 16.69 -9.56
C LYS A 290 -16.17 16.64 -9.13
N SER A 291 -16.66 15.48 -8.69
CA SER A 291 -18.02 15.32 -8.18
C SER A 291 -18.22 15.97 -6.82
N LYS A 292 -17.26 15.78 -5.89
CA LYS A 292 -17.37 16.25 -4.50
C LYS A 292 -16.87 17.68 -4.29
N TYR A 293 -15.90 18.10 -5.09
CA TYR A 293 -15.19 19.36 -4.91
C TYR A 293 -15.23 20.24 -6.16
N ARG A 294 -15.01 21.54 -5.97
CA ARG A 294 -14.84 22.54 -7.02
C ARG A 294 -13.45 23.14 -6.89
N LYS A 295 -12.74 23.24 -8.01
CA LYS A 295 -11.44 23.92 -8.06
C LYS A 295 -11.62 25.40 -7.77
N VAL A 296 -10.77 25.96 -6.92
CA VAL A 296 -10.79 27.38 -6.54
C VAL A 296 -9.48 28.03 -6.99
N SER A 297 -9.60 29.20 -7.63
CA SER A 297 -8.44 29.98 -8.09
C SER A 297 -8.12 31.18 -7.21
N SER A 298 -9.05 31.59 -6.34
CA SER A 298 -8.85 32.70 -5.41
C SER A 298 -7.99 32.26 -4.24
N ILE A 299 -6.76 32.77 -4.22
CA ILE A 299 -5.75 32.50 -3.19
C ILE A 299 -6.25 32.95 -1.81
N ASP A 300 -6.83 34.15 -1.70
CA ASP A 300 -7.32 34.68 -0.42
C ASP A 300 -8.44 33.82 0.18
N LYS A 301 -9.39 33.40 -0.66
CA LYS A 301 -10.50 32.55 -0.21
C LYS A 301 -9.99 31.20 0.32
N ILE A 302 -9.06 30.59 -0.41
CA ILE A 302 -8.51 29.29 -0.01
C ILE A 302 -7.62 29.47 1.23
N GLY A 303 -6.76 30.49 1.27
CA GLY A 303 -5.87 30.74 2.40
C GLY A 303 -6.64 30.93 3.70
N ASN A 304 -7.66 31.78 3.68
CA ASN A 304 -8.51 32.01 4.85
C ASN A 304 -9.25 30.73 5.26
N GLY A 305 -9.93 30.05 4.31
CA GLY A 305 -10.67 28.83 4.62
C GLY A 305 -9.79 27.66 5.07
N TRP A 306 -8.59 27.54 4.50
CA TRP A 306 -7.59 26.55 4.89
C TRP A 306 -7.08 26.81 6.31
N GLN A 307 -6.76 28.08 6.62
CA GLN A 307 -6.27 28.48 7.92
C GLN A 307 -7.34 28.31 9.01
N GLU A 308 -8.59 28.69 8.73
CA GLU A 308 -9.73 28.45 9.61
C GLU A 308 -9.93 26.96 9.90
N GLU A 309 -9.91 26.10 8.87
CA GLU A 309 -10.02 24.65 9.04
C GLU A 309 -8.82 24.07 9.80
N TYR A 310 -7.61 24.57 9.50
CA TYR A 310 -6.37 24.19 10.19
C TYR A 310 -6.42 24.52 11.69
N ASP A 311 -6.91 25.70 12.06
CA ASP A 311 -6.99 26.14 13.44
C ASP A 311 -8.13 25.45 14.20
N ALA A 312 -9.31 25.34 13.57
CA ALA A 312 -10.46 24.63 14.14
C ALA A 312 -10.13 23.15 14.42
N SER A 313 -9.43 22.49 13.50
CA SER A 313 -9.11 21.05 13.62
C SER A 313 -8.18 20.69 14.78
N SER A 314 -7.55 21.67 15.43
CA SER A 314 -6.76 21.45 16.65
C SER A 314 -7.62 20.97 17.83
N LYS A 315 -8.87 21.45 17.92
CA LYS A 315 -9.80 21.17 19.03
C LYS A 315 -11.07 20.46 18.56
N GLN A 316 -11.46 20.66 17.31
CA GLN A 316 -12.71 20.18 16.74
C GLN A 316 -12.45 19.00 15.79
N CYS A 317 -13.31 17.98 15.88
CA CYS A 317 -13.29 16.88 14.93
C CYS A 317 -13.89 17.30 13.57
N MET A 318 -13.66 16.51 12.52
CA MET A 318 -14.22 16.80 11.19
C MET A 318 -15.76 16.82 11.15
N HIS A 319 -16.43 16.24 12.15
CA HIS A 319 -17.90 16.22 12.24
C HIS A 319 -18.49 17.54 12.78
N GLY A 320 -17.67 18.55 13.02
CA GLY A 320 -18.14 19.85 13.48
C GLY A 320 -18.44 19.90 14.99
N PRO A 321 -19.03 21.01 15.46
CA PRO A 321 -19.38 21.19 16.87
C PRO A 321 -20.57 20.30 17.29
N LYS A 322 -21.40 19.85 16.34
CA LYS A 322 -22.58 18.99 16.58
C LYS A 322 -22.24 17.49 16.55
N CYS A 323 -20.98 17.12 16.76
CA CYS A 323 -20.57 15.72 16.74
C CYS A 323 -21.24 14.94 17.89
N LYS A 324 -21.87 13.81 17.55
CA LYS A 324 -22.50 12.90 18.55
C LYS A 324 -21.54 12.40 19.62
N LEU A 325 -20.25 12.30 19.29
CA LEU A 325 -19.18 11.84 20.20
C LEU A 325 -18.50 12.99 20.96
N GLY A 326 -18.87 14.25 20.67
CA GLY A 326 -18.37 15.43 21.36
C GLY A 326 -16.85 15.52 21.46
N SER A 327 -16.35 15.78 22.67
CA SER A 327 -14.93 15.94 22.98
C SER A 327 -14.10 14.66 22.77
N TYR A 328 -14.72 13.47 22.84
CA TYR A 328 -14.06 12.17 22.65
C TYR A 328 -13.80 11.83 21.17
N CYS A 329 -14.39 12.58 20.24
CA CYS A 329 -14.19 12.35 18.82
C CYS A 329 -12.82 12.86 18.35
N THR A 330 -11.89 11.95 18.05
CA THR A 330 -10.57 12.27 17.50
C THR A 330 -10.52 12.24 15.97
N VAL A 331 -11.65 11.94 15.32
CA VAL A 331 -11.73 11.75 13.86
C VAL A 331 -11.48 13.07 13.15
N GLY A 332 -10.42 13.12 12.33
CA GLY A 332 -10.06 14.31 11.57
C GLY A 332 -9.53 15.47 12.41
N ARG A 333 -9.19 15.23 13.69
CA ARG A 333 -8.42 16.21 14.48
C ARG A 333 -6.97 16.24 14.03
N ARG A 334 -6.41 17.44 14.02
CA ARG A 334 -5.00 17.71 13.70
C ARG A 334 -4.07 17.20 14.78
N LEU A 335 -4.38 17.53 16.03
CA LEU A 335 -3.66 17.08 17.20
C LEU A 335 -4.23 15.72 17.63
N GLN A 336 -3.38 14.70 17.59
CA GLN A 336 -3.73 13.34 18.01
C GLN A 336 -2.80 12.87 19.10
N GLU A 337 -3.40 12.25 20.12
CA GLU A 337 -2.65 11.58 21.17
C GLU A 337 -2.33 10.15 20.73
N ILE A 338 -1.07 9.77 20.89
CA ILE A 338 -0.57 8.44 20.58
C ILE A 338 0.17 7.92 21.80
N ASN A 339 -0.20 6.72 22.26
CA ASN A 339 0.47 6.06 23.37
C ASN A 339 1.33 4.92 22.81
N ILE A 340 2.59 4.89 23.21
CA ILE A 340 3.57 3.91 22.78
C ILE A 340 4.12 3.20 24.01
N LEU A 341 3.96 1.89 24.07
CA LEU A 341 4.52 1.05 25.12
C LEU A 341 5.89 0.53 24.67
N GLY A 342 6.96 1.02 25.30
CA GLY A 342 8.35 0.67 25.02
C GLY A 342 9.02 -0.08 26.18
N GLY A 343 10.26 -0.52 25.94
CA GLY A 343 11.04 -1.29 26.93
C GLY A 343 10.79 -2.79 26.84
N LEU A 344 10.78 -3.48 27.98
CA LEU A 344 10.61 -4.92 28.02
C LEU A 344 9.12 -5.30 27.89
N ILE A 345 8.69 -5.78 26.71
CA ILE A 345 7.26 -5.98 26.41
C ILE A 345 6.77 -7.40 26.76
N LEU A 346 7.63 -8.42 26.69
CA LEU A 346 7.23 -9.81 26.88
C LEU A 346 6.48 -10.09 28.20
N PRO A 347 6.89 -9.54 29.37
CA PRO A 347 6.18 -9.76 30.63
C PRO A 347 4.73 -9.25 30.62
N VAL A 348 4.48 -8.15 29.90
CA VAL A 348 3.17 -7.49 29.84
C VAL A 348 2.32 -7.94 28.64
N TRP A 349 2.84 -8.84 27.80
CA TRP A 349 2.23 -9.21 26.51
C TRP A 349 0.78 -9.68 26.66
N GLY A 350 0.51 -10.59 27.59
CA GLY A 350 -0.84 -11.13 27.80
C GLY A 350 -1.86 -10.10 28.29
N ILE A 351 -1.41 -9.06 29.02
CA ILE A 351 -2.27 -7.96 29.46
C ILE A 351 -2.61 -7.07 28.27
N VAL A 352 -1.61 -6.74 27.45
CA VAL A 352 -1.81 -5.96 26.22
C VAL A 352 -2.78 -6.68 25.29
N GLU A 353 -2.59 -7.99 25.03
CA GLU A 353 -3.50 -8.77 24.20
C GLU A 353 -4.95 -8.75 24.73
N LYS A 354 -5.14 -8.95 26.03
CA LYS A 354 -6.48 -8.88 26.66
C LYS A 354 -7.10 -7.48 26.55
N ALA A 355 -6.32 -6.43 26.73
CA ALA A 355 -6.78 -5.04 26.63
C ALA A 355 -7.17 -4.68 25.18
N LEU A 356 -6.39 -5.14 24.21
CA LEU A 356 -6.67 -4.93 22.79
C LEU A 356 -7.87 -5.77 22.31
N ALA A 357 -8.02 -7.02 22.77
CA ALA A 357 -9.14 -7.88 22.39
C ALA A 357 -10.52 -7.28 22.72
N LYS A 358 -10.60 -6.48 23.80
CA LYS A 358 -11.80 -5.75 24.26
C LYS A 358 -12.16 -4.53 23.41
N GLN A 359 -11.30 -4.09 22.48
CA GLN A 359 -11.53 -2.86 21.72
C GLN A 359 -12.66 -3.02 20.70
N VAL A 360 -13.53 -2.01 20.57
CA VAL A 360 -14.68 -2.07 19.65
C VAL A 360 -14.25 -2.09 18.18
N ARG A 361 -13.22 -1.31 17.83
CA ARG A 361 -12.73 -1.21 16.45
C ARG A 361 -11.75 -2.35 16.14
N GLN A 362 -11.96 -3.07 15.05
CA GLN A 362 -11.09 -4.17 14.62
C GLN A 362 -9.62 -3.74 14.47
N ILE A 363 -9.37 -2.53 13.96
CA ILE A 363 -8.02 -1.97 13.83
C ILE A 363 -7.34 -1.70 15.19
N HIS A 364 -8.12 -1.51 16.27
CA HIS A 364 -7.59 -1.34 17.62
C HIS A 364 -7.40 -2.67 18.36
N LYS A 365 -7.92 -3.80 17.84
CA LYS A 365 -7.71 -5.13 18.43
C LYS A 365 -6.35 -5.73 18.11
N ARG A 366 -5.64 -5.15 17.15
CA ARG A 366 -4.37 -5.67 16.65
C ARG A 366 -3.20 -4.96 17.29
N ILE A 367 -2.18 -5.74 17.63
CA ILE A 367 -0.88 -5.22 18.04
C ILE A 367 -0.24 -4.56 16.82
N ARG A 368 0.27 -3.34 17.00
CA ARG A 368 0.99 -2.60 15.98
C ARG A 368 2.28 -2.09 16.57
N VAL A 369 3.39 -2.48 15.96
CA VAL A 369 4.70 -1.94 16.32
C VAL A 369 4.86 -0.62 15.57
N VAL A 370 5.14 0.44 16.31
CA VAL A 370 5.34 1.78 15.76
C VAL A 370 6.73 2.27 16.08
N ARG A 371 7.30 3.03 15.15
CA ARG A 371 8.50 3.82 15.34
C ARG A 371 8.14 5.29 15.20
N LEU A 372 8.62 6.09 16.14
CA LEU A 372 8.35 7.52 16.22
C LEU A 372 9.64 8.24 16.58
N GLU A 373 9.86 9.40 15.96
CA GLU A 373 10.99 10.28 16.23
C GLU A 373 10.43 11.60 16.74
N THR A 374 10.88 12.04 17.91
CA THR A 374 10.42 13.29 18.52
C THR A 374 11.06 14.48 17.81
N THR A 375 10.30 15.57 17.64
CA THR A 375 10.82 16.74 16.91
C THR A 375 11.63 17.71 17.77
N SER A 376 11.51 17.60 19.09
CA SER A 376 12.21 18.47 20.05
C SER A 376 13.67 18.05 20.27
N ASP A 377 13.90 16.75 20.32
CA ASP A 377 15.12 16.13 20.86
C ASP A 377 15.62 14.97 19.98
N ASN A 378 14.96 14.73 18.83
CA ASN A 378 15.30 13.66 17.87
C ASN A 378 15.42 12.28 18.53
N GLN A 379 14.68 12.05 19.61
CA GLN A 379 14.65 10.78 20.30
C GLN A 379 13.80 9.78 19.50
N ARG A 380 14.41 8.63 19.20
CA ARG A 380 13.73 7.54 18.50
C ARG A 380 13.14 6.56 19.49
N ILE A 381 11.86 6.32 19.34
CA ILE A 381 11.09 5.44 20.22
C ILE A 381 10.43 4.37 19.37
N VAL A 382 10.62 3.12 19.76
CA VAL A 382 10.02 1.95 19.14
C VAL A 382 9.25 1.20 20.20
N GLY A 383 8.00 0.86 19.90
CA GLY A 383 7.14 0.18 20.86
C GLY A 383 5.79 -0.20 20.28
N LEU A 384 4.90 -0.70 21.14
CA LEU A 384 3.54 -1.06 20.76
C LEU A 384 2.61 0.15 20.84
N MET A 385 1.83 0.38 19.79
CA MET A 385 0.79 1.42 19.82
C MET A 385 -0.40 0.95 20.66
N ILE A 386 -0.68 1.68 21.75
CA ILE A 386 -1.81 1.40 22.65
C ILE A 386 -2.93 2.41 22.36
N PRO A 387 -4.15 1.96 21.95
CA PRO A 387 -5.30 2.83 21.79
C PRO A 387 -5.63 3.56 23.11
N ASN A 388 -6.07 4.82 23.05
CA ASN A 388 -6.39 5.59 24.26
C ASN A 388 -7.35 4.86 25.21
N ALA A 389 -8.36 4.17 24.68
CA ALA A 389 -9.33 3.40 25.46
C ALA A 389 -8.76 2.12 26.11
N ALA A 390 -7.53 1.71 25.77
CA ALA A 390 -6.85 0.56 26.34
C ALA A 390 -5.75 0.96 27.34
N VAL A 391 -5.41 2.25 27.44
CA VAL A 391 -4.29 2.74 28.26
C VAL A 391 -4.47 2.40 29.73
N GLU A 392 -5.64 2.70 30.30
CA GLU A 392 -5.94 2.41 31.71
C GLU A 392 -5.87 0.90 31.99
N SER A 393 -6.44 0.07 31.13
CA SER A 393 -6.36 -1.39 31.28
C SER A 393 -4.94 -1.96 31.21
N VAL A 394 -4.02 -1.30 30.51
CA VAL A 394 -2.61 -1.69 30.46
C VAL A 394 -1.86 -1.22 31.70
N LEU A 395 -2.20 -0.04 32.24
CA LEU A 395 -1.60 0.51 33.46
C LEU A 395 -2.06 -0.22 34.73
N GLU A 396 -3.35 -0.56 34.82
CA GLU A 396 -3.98 -1.23 35.98
C GLU A 396 -3.84 -2.75 35.96
N GLY A 397 -3.26 -3.32 34.90
CA GLY A 397 -3.09 -4.77 34.77
C GLY A 397 -2.09 -5.40 35.74
N TYR A 398 -1.48 -4.59 36.62
CA TYR A 398 -0.47 -4.97 37.61
C TYR A 398 -0.81 -4.47 39.00
#